data_AF-A0A644SNI0-F1
#
_entry.id   AF-A0A644SNI0-F1
#
_cell.length_a   1.000
_cell.length_b   1.000
_cell.length_c   1.000
_cell.angle_alpha   90.00
_cell.angle_beta   90.00
_cell.angle_gamma   90.00
#
_symmetry.space_group_name_H-M   'P 1'
#
loop_
_entity.id
_entity.type
_entity.pdbx_description
1 polymer ?
#
loop_
_entity_poly.entity_id
_entity_poly.type
_entity_poly.pdbx_seq_one_letter_code
_entity_poly.pdbx_strand_id
1 'polypeptide(L)' 'MKMKQKRLCIYPKDIVKITGKSERYARNLIQKIKEKLNKEEHQFITVEEFCAYAGFEPEKVKEVMID' A
#
# COMPACT_ATOMS: atom_id res chain seq x y z
N MET A 1 2.02 -21.39 16.57
CA MET A 1 1.98 -20.60 15.31
C MET A 1 1.32 -19.27 15.60
N LYS A 2 2.02 -18.14 15.48
CA LYS A 2 1.37 -16.82 15.51
C LYS A 2 0.59 -16.66 14.21
N MET A 3 -0.72 -16.50 14.27
CA MET A 3 -1.48 -16.04 13.10
C MET A 3 -0.99 -14.63 12.76
N LYS A 4 -0.39 -14.45 11.59
CA LYS A 4 -0.01 -13.13 11.09
C LYS A 4 -1.29 -12.39 10.70
N GLN A 5 -1.58 -11.30 11.41
CA GLN A 5 -2.74 -10.48 11.14
C GLN A 5 -2.55 -9.80 9.77
N LYS A 6 -3.34 -10.22 8.77
CA LYS A 6 -3.32 -9.60 7.45
C LYS A 6 -3.91 -8.18 7.57
N ARG A 7 -3.10 -7.16 7.26
CA ARG A 7 -3.53 -5.77 7.24
C ARG A 7 -4.29 -5.49 5.94
N LEU A 8 -5.44 -4.81 6.02
CA LEU A 8 -6.22 -4.36 4.86
C LEU A 8 -5.63 -3.12 4.20
N CYS A 9 -5.08 -2.22 5.02
CA CYS A 9 -4.53 -0.94 4.60
C CYS A 9 -3.03 -1.05 4.27
N ILE A 10 -2.58 -0.24 3.32
CA ILE A 10 -1.16 -0.14 2.96
C ILE A 10 -0.53 1.13 3.55
N TYR A 11 0.71 1.00 4.03
CA TYR A 11 1.48 2.10 4.62
C TYR A 11 2.75 2.39 3.82
N PRO A 12 3.38 3.57 4.03
CA PRO A 12 4.62 3.91 3.34
C PRO A 12 5.71 2.82 3.45
N LYS A 13 5.85 2.19 4.62
CA LYS A 13 6.82 1.11 4.85
C LYS A 13 6.57 -0.12 3.97
N ASP A 14 5.31 -0.45 3.70
CA ASP A 14 4.95 -1.57 2.84
C ASP A 14 5.30 -1.24 1.39
N ILE A 15 4.97 -0.04 0.93
CA ILE A 15 5.31 0.45 -0.41
C ILE A 15 6.83 0.48 -0.61
N VAL A 16 7.60 0.89 0.40
CA VAL A 16 9.08 0.85 0.37
C VAL A 16 9.56 -0.59 0.19
N LYS A 17 9.04 -1.55 0.97
CA LYS A 17 9.40 -2.97 0.84
C LYS A 17 9.06 -3.53 -0.55
N ILE A 18 7.89 -3.18 -1.09
CA ILE A 18 7.39 -3.67 -2.39
C ILE A 18 8.19 -3.08 -3.56
N THR A 19 8.52 -1.78 -3.50
CA THR A 19 9.04 -1.04 -4.66
C THR A 19 10.54 -0.74 -4.60
N GLY A 20 11.18 -0.91 -3.44
CA GLY A 20 12.57 -0.52 -3.20
C GLY A 20 12.82 1.00 -3.27
N LYS A 21 11.76 1.82 -3.31
CA LYS A 21 11.85 3.29 -3.36
C LYS A 21 12.00 3.89 -1.97
N SER A 22 12.37 5.17 -1.92
CA SER A 22 12.49 5.89 -0.65
C SER A 22 11.14 6.08 0.04
N GLU A 23 11.16 6.23 1.37
CA GLU A 23 9.94 6.49 2.14
C GLU A 23 9.24 7.79 1.72
N ARG A 24 10.00 8.81 1.30
CA ARG A 24 9.45 10.06 0.73
C ARG A 24 8.62 9.78 -0.52
N TYR A 25 9.15 8.95 -1.42
CA TYR A 25 8.42 8.55 -2.62
C TYR A 25 7.13 7.81 -2.25
N ALA A 26 7.20 6.88 -1.30
CA ALA A 26 6.03 6.12 -0.84
C ALA A 26 4.92 7.01 -0.25
N ARG A 27 5.28 8.01 0.59
CA ARG A 27 4.31 8.98 1.14
C ARG A 27 3.67 9.83 0.03
N ASN A 28 4.46 10.29 -0.93
CA ASN A 28 3.94 11.05 -2.07
C ASN A 28 3.02 10.20 -2.95
N LEU A 29 3.34 8.92 -3.15
CA LEU A 29 2.52 7.99 -3.91
C LEU A 29 1.16 7.77 -3.23
N ILE A 30 1.14 7.60 -1.90
CA ILE A 30 -0.11 7.52 -1.13
C ILE A 30 -0.96 8.77 -1.36
N GLN A 31 -0.40 9.97 -1.28
CA GLN A 31 -1.20 11.18 -1.52
C GLN A 31 -1.77 11.24 -2.94
N LYS A 32 -0.96 10.90 -3.96
CA LYS A 32 -1.44 10.83 -5.35
C LYS A 32 -2.58 9.83 -5.55
N ILE A 33 -2.54 8.70 -4.85
CA ILE A 33 -3.61 7.71 -4.90
C ILE A 33 -4.87 8.26 -4.22
N LYS A 34 -4.74 8.90 -3.04
CA LYS A 34 -5.88 9.54 -2.36
C LYS A 34 -6.54 10.60 -3.22
N GLU A 35 -5.75 11.48 -3.81
CA GLU A 35 -6.23 12.51 -4.75
C GLU A 35 -6.98 11.89 -5.93
N LYS A 36 -6.42 10.85 -6.56
CA LYS A 36 -7.08 10.17 -7.70
C LYS A 36 -8.39 9.48 -7.32
N LEU A 37 -8.52 9.02 -6.08
CA LEU A 37 -9.72 8.36 -5.57
C LEU A 37 -10.67 9.33 -4.87
N ASN A 38 -10.39 10.64 -4.87
CA ASN A 38 -11.13 11.67 -4.12
C ASN A 38 -11.32 11.32 -2.64
N LYS A 39 -10.27 10.75 -2.01
CA LYS A 39 -10.29 10.37 -0.61
C LYS A 39 -9.95 11.54 0.30
N GLU A 40 -10.60 11.59 1.45
CA GLU A 40 -10.26 12.54 2.49
C GLU A 40 -8.93 12.19 3.19
N GLU A 41 -8.29 13.18 3.81
CA GLU A 41 -6.98 13.01 4.44
C GLU A 41 -6.96 11.87 5.47
N HIS A 42 -8.04 11.73 6.23
CA HIS A 42 -8.18 10.71 7.27
C HIS A 42 -8.47 9.30 6.72
N GLN A 43 -8.86 9.18 5.44
CA GLN A 43 -9.18 7.89 4.83
C GLN A 43 -7.91 7.13 4.47
N PHE A 44 -7.94 5.81 4.69
CA PHE A 44 -6.83 4.92 4.38
C PHE A 44 -6.87 4.45 2.92
N ILE A 45 -5.73 3.96 2.43
CA ILE A 45 -5.63 3.24 1.15
C ILE A 45 -5.58 1.75 1.44
N THR A 46 -6.41 0.97 0.75
CA THR A 46 -6.37 -0.49 0.82
C THR A 46 -5.26 -1.05 -0.07
N VAL A 47 -4.80 -2.26 0.22
CA VAL A 47 -3.84 -2.97 -0.66
C VAL A 47 -4.39 -3.05 -2.09
N GLU A 48 -5.69 -3.29 -2.26
CA GLU A 48 -6.34 -3.41 -3.56
C GLU A 48 -6.31 -2.10 -4.35
N GLU A 49 -6.61 -0.97 -3.70
CA GLU A 49 -6.56 0.36 -4.33
C GLU A 49 -5.14 0.72 -4.77
N PHE A 50 -4.15 0.41 -3.94
CA PHE A 50 -2.75 0.58 -4.32
C PHE A 50 -2.39 -0.31 -5.52
N CYS A 51 -2.78 -1.58 -5.51
CA CYS A 51 -2.51 -2.52 -6.59
C CYS A 51 -3.16 -2.05 -7.90
N ALA A 52 -4.42 -1.63 -7.85
CA ALA A 52 -5.15 -1.08 -8.99
C ALA A 52 -4.47 0.18 -9.55
N TYR A 53 -3.93 1.05 -8.69
CA TYR A 53 -3.19 2.23 -9.13
C TYR A 53 -1.82 1.90 -9.71
N ALA A 54 -1.05 1.04 -9.04
CA ALA A 54 0.35 0.76 -9.34
C ALA A 54 0.54 -0.34 -10.41
N GLY A 55 -0.54 -1.03 -10.80
CA GLY A 55 -0.50 -2.12 -11.77
C GLY A 55 0.06 -3.42 -11.19
N PHE A 56 -0.18 -3.67 -9.90
CA PHE A 56 0.25 -4.90 -9.23
C PHE A 56 -0.90 -5.89 -9.04
N GLU A 57 -0.53 -7.16 -8.90
CA GLU A 57 -1.45 -8.24 -8.52
C GLU A 57 -1.55 -8.30 -6.98
N PRO A 58 -2.76 -8.16 -6.39
CA PRO A 58 -2.93 -8.12 -4.93
C PRO A 58 -2.36 -9.33 -4.20
N GLU A 59 -2.45 -10.52 -4.80
CA GLU A 59 -1.91 -11.77 -4.25
C GLU A 59 -0.40 -11.66 -4.04
N LYS A 60 0.34 -11.26 -5.08
CA LYS A 60 1.80 -11.09 -5.03
C LYS A 60 2.22 -10.03 -4.02
N VAL A 61 1.47 -8.92 -3.94
CA VAL A 61 1.76 -7.87 -2.96
C VAL A 61 1.52 -8.37 -1.54
N LYS A 62 0.44 -9.11 -1.30
CA LYS A 62 0.12 -9.70 0.01
C LYS A 62 1.18 -10.68 0.46
N GLU A 63 1.84 -11.43 -0.45
CA GLU A 63 2.97 -12.32 -0.14
C GLU A 63 4.21 -11.56 0.35
N VAL A 64 4.53 -10.43 -0.27
CA VAL A 64 5.69 -9.60 0.12
C VAL A 64 5.45 -8.86 1.44
N MET A 65 4.19 -8.53 1.75
CA MET A 65 3.80 -7.88 3.01
C MET A 65 3.81 -8.83 4.23
N ILE A 66 4.10 -10.13 4.04
CA ILE A 66 4.16 -11.12 5.12
C ILE A 66 5.46 -10.90 5.92
N ASP A 67 5.37 -10.16 7.03
CA ASP A 67 6.42 -10.09 8.07
C ASP A 67 6.39 -11.31 8.96
#